data_AF-A0A4U6CTU5-F1
#
_entry.id   AF-A0A4U6CTU5-F1
#
_cell.length_a   1.000
_cell.length_b   1.000
_cell.length_c   1.000
_cell.angle_alpha   90.00
_cell.angle_beta   90.00
_cell.angle_gamma   90.00
#
_symmetry.space_group_name_H-M   'P 1'
#
loop_
_entity.id
_entity.type
_entity.pdbx_description
1 polymer ?
#
loop_
_entity_poly.entity_id
_entity_poly.type
_entity_poly.pdbx_seq_one_letter_code
_entity_poly.pdbx_strand_id
1 'polypeptide(L)'
;MAATLRKTGAILSLIMFIGMALYAQAPEKMSYQAVIRDGAGDLVVSQTVGMKISILRGSVGGTAVYVETHTPGTNANGLVTLSVGTGTVVTGAFVSIDWTNGPYFIKIETDPAGGTSYTISGTSELLSVPYALHAKTAATATTATAAGALAFADFYALSPPDNAATVAPGNAVSFPQNSVVSEGIQRVDNNTFLLNDPGIYQVSFQVSVMEAGQLVLNINGVDLAYTVVGRATGTSQIVGMALVETIGFSTLQLRNPAVSFSSLTITPLAGGVNPVSAHLVITKLR
;
A
#
# COMPACT_ATOMS: atom_id res chain seq x y z
N MET A 1 -39.07 -16.55 20.06
CA MET A 1 -38.07 -15.48 20.35
C MET A 1 -36.82 -15.56 19.46
N ALA A 2 -36.33 -16.75 19.07
CA ALA A 2 -35.13 -16.90 18.23
C ALA A 2 -35.27 -16.45 16.76
N ALA A 3 -36.48 -16.47 16.19
CA ALA A 3 -36.70 -16.09 14.78
C ALA A 3 -36.68 -14.57 14.54
N THR A 4 -36.98 -13.77 15.57
CA THR A 4 -37.02 -12.30 15.49
C THR A 4 -35.61 -11.68 15.56
N LEU A 5 -34.70 -12.28 16.32
CA LEU A 5 -33.29 -11.86 16.43
C LEU A 5 -32.48 -12.04 15.13
N ARG A 6 -32.82 -13.06 14.32
CA ARG A 6 -32.13 -13.34 13.05
C ARG A 6 -32.46 -12.29 11.98
N LYS A 7 -33.67 -11.73 12.02
CA LYS A 7 -34.12 -10.69 11.07
C LYS A 7 -33.58 -9.31 11.43
N THR A 8 -33.49 -8.98 12.72
CA THR A 8 -32.89 -7.71 13.18
C THR A 8 -31.38 -7.68 12.97
N GLY A 9 -30.67 -8.81 13.14
CA GLY A 9 -29.23 -8.90 12.85
C GLY A 9 -28.89 -8.73 11.37
N ALA A 10 -29.73 -9.25 10.47
CA ALA A 10 -29.56 -9.07 9.02
C ALA A 10 -29.78 -7.62 8.56
N ILE A 11 -30.75 -6.91 9.17
CA ILE A 11 -31.02 -5.50 8.88
C ILE A 11 -29.90 -4.59 9.44
N LEU A 12 -29.34 -4.92 10.61
CA LEU A 12 -28.23 -4.18 11.19
C LEU A 12 -26.91 -4.36 10.39
N SER A 13 -26.69 -5.55 9.84
CA SER A 13 -25.55 -5.85 8.95
C SER A 13 -25.66 -5.13 7.59
N LEU A 14 -26.87 -4.99 7.05
CA LEU A 14 -27.11 -4.28 5.79
C LEU A 14 -26.92 -2.75 5.92
N ILE A 15 -27.25 -2.18 7.08
CA ILE A 15 -27.03 -0.75 7.36
C ILE A 15 -25.54 -0.45 7.57
N MET A 16 -24.77 -1.40 8.10
CA MET A 16 -23.32 -1.26 8.32
C MET A 16 -22.51 -1.27 7.01
N PHE A 17 -23.05 -1.80 5.91
CA PHE A 17 -22.39 -1.83 4.59
C PHE A 17 -22.66 -0.62 3.69
N ILE A 18 -23.58 0.29 4.06
CA ILE A 18 -23.89 1.50 3.26
C ILE A 18 -22.95 2.68 3.61
N GLY A 19 -22.10 2.54 4.62
CA GLY A 19 -21.28 3.64 5.16
C GLY A 19 -19.97 3.97 4.42
N MET A 20 -19.62 3.30 3.32
CA MET A 20 -18.30 3.49 2.68
C MET A 20 -18.39 3.69 1.18
N ALA A 21 -18.65 4.94 0.75
CA ALA A 21 -18.16 5.52 -0.50
C ALA A 21 -18.67 6.97 -0.67
N LEU A 22 -18.41 7.85 0.30
CA LEU A 22 -18.49 9.29 0.01
C LEU A 22 -17.13 9.69 -0.58
N TYR A 23 -16.99 9.51 -1.89
CA TYR A 23 -15.90 10.14 -2.63
C TYR A 23 -16.16 11.65 -2.56
N ALA A 24 -15.36 12.37 -1.77
CA ALA A 24 -15.24 13.81 -1.92
C ALA A 24 -14.53 14.08 -3.26
N GLN A 25 -15.28 14.02 -4.36
CA GLN A 25 -14.79 14.43 -5.66
C GLN A 25 -14.47 15.92 -5.58
N ALA A 26 -13.22 16.29 -5.88
CA ALA A 26 -12.89 17.69 -6.03
C ALA A 26 -13.81 18.29 -7.11
N PRO A 27 -14.36 19.49 -6.93
CA PRO A 27 -15.21 20.11 -7.94
C PRO A 27 -14.52 20.12 -9.31
N GLU A 28 -15.20 19.64 -10.35
CA GLU A 28 -14.69 19.57 -11.74
C GLU A 28 -14.75 20.93 -12.44
N LYS A 29 -14.29 21.98 -11.77
CA LYS A 29 -14.29 23.35 -12.26
C LYS A 29 -13.24 24.20 -11.56
N MET A 30 -12.80 25.27 -12.21
CA MET A 30 -11.85 26.24 -11.65
C MET A 30 -12.36 27.67 -11.81
N SER A 31 -12.19 28.51 -10.80
CA SER A 31 -12.59 29.92 -10.88
C SER A 31 -11.65 30.71 -11.79
N TYR A 32 -12.21 31.62 -12.59
CA TYR A 32 -11.45 32.54 -13.44
C TYR A 32 -12.03 33.95 -13.36
N GLN A 33 -11.13 34.94 -13.25
CA GLN A 33 -11.47 36.36 -13.25
C GLN A 33 -10.48 37.12 -14.12
N ALA A 34 -10.99 38.08 -14.89
CA ALA A 34 -10.17 38.95 -15.72
C ALA A 34 -10.84 40.31 -15.93
N VAL A 35 -10.02 41.34 -16.10
CA VAL A 35 -10.48 42.66 -16.53
C VAL A 35 -10.35 42.73 -18.05
N ILE A 36 -11.44 43.05 -18.74
CA ILE A 36 -11.49 43.12 -20.20
C ILE A 36 -11.25 44.55 -20.65
N ARG A 37 -10.31 44.69 -21.60
CA ARG A 37 -9.99 45.96 -22.27
C ARG A 37 -10.13 45.77 -23.78
N ASP A 38 -10.57 46.80 -24.49
CA ASP A 38 -10.68 46.75 -25.95
C ASP A 38 -9.33 47.02 -26.65
N GLY A 39 -9.35 47.12 -27.98
CA GLY A 39 -8.16 47.39 -28.79
C GLY A 39 -7.53 48.77 -28.60
N ALA A 40 -8.26 49.72 -28.00
CA ALA A 40 -7.74 51.04 -27.61
C ALA A 40 -7.18 51.04 -26.17
N GLY A 41 -7.42 49.97 -25.40
CA GLY A 41 -7.02 49.82 -24.00
C GLY A 41 -8.08 50.29 -23.01
N ASP A 42 -9.25 50.73 -23.49
CA ASP A 42 -10.36 51.19 -22.68
C ASP A 42 -11.09 50.01 -22.03
N LEU A 43 -11.67 50.23 -20.84
CA LEU A 43 -12.41 49.19 -20.14
C LEU A 43 -13.70 48.86 -20.87
N VAL A 44 -13.92 47.56 -21.07
CA VAL A 44 -15.18 47.03 -21.59
C VAL A 44 -16.12 46.85 -20.40
N VAL A 45 -17.04 47.80 -20.18
CA VAL A 45 -17.88 47.85 -18.96
C VAL A 45 -19.35 47.55 -19.24
N SER A 46 -20.00 46.85 -18.30
CA SER A 46 -21.46 46.60 -18.31
C SER A 46 -22.01 45.99 -19.61
N GLN A 47 -21.21 45.19 -20.31
CA GLN A 47 -21.59 44.53 -21.56
C GLN A 47 -21.20 43.05 -21.59
N THR A 48 -21.95 42.28 -22.37
CA THR A 48 -21.65 40.87 -22.64
C THR A 48 -20.45 40.74 -23.56
N VAL A 49 -19.51 39.87 -23.20
CA VAL A 49 -18.34 39.54 -24.01
C VAL A 49 -18.37 38.07 -24.39
N GLY A 50 -17.81 37.71 -25.54
CA GLY A 50 -17.65 36.33 -25.96
C GLY A 50 -16.30 35.84 -25.47
N MET A 51 -16.24 34.67 -24.84
CA MET A 51 -14.98 34.08 -24.38
C MET A 51 -14.85 32.64 -24.84
N LYS A 52 -13.65 32.26 -25.23
CA LYS A 52 -13.25 30.87 -25.51
C LYS A 52 -12.04 30.54 -24.67
N ILE A 53 -12.13 29.41 -23.97
CA ILE A 53 -11.13 28.94 -23.02
C ILE A 53 -10.62 27.60 -23.51
N SER A 54 -9.30 27.47 -23.63
CA SER A 54 -8.65 26.23 -24.04
C SER A 54 -7.62 25.80 -23.01
N ILE A 55 -7.58 24.51 -22.69
CA ILE A 55 -6.50 23.90 -21.91
C ILE A 55 -5.54 23.26 -22.91
N LEU A 56 -4.31 23.76 -22.95
CA LEU A 56 -3.24 23.28 -23.83
C LEU A 56 -2.27 22.40 -23.05
N ARG A 57 -1.78 21.32 -23.66
CA ARG A 57 -0.78 20.44 -23.05
C ARG A 57 0.63 20.78 -23.56
N GLY A 58 1.60 20.80 -22.64
CA GLY A 58 3.04 20.79 -22.93
C GLY A 58 3.66 22.17 -23.20
N SER A 59 2.98 23.06 -23.93
CA SER A 59 3.50 24.42 -24.19
C SER A 59 2.39 25.44 -24.49
N VAL A 60 2.74 26.73 -24.56
CA VAL A 60 1.84 27.84 -24.94
C VAL A 60 1.20 27.70 -26.32
N GLY A 61 1.80 26.90 -27.22
CA GLY A 61 1.26 26.56 -28.54
C GLY A 61 0.89 25.08 -28.67
N GLY A 62 0.78 24.38 -27.55
CA GLY A 62 0.52 22.94 -27.52
C GLY A 62 -0.90 22.56 -27.93
N THR A 63 -1.16 21.26 -28.03
CA THR A 63 -2.47 20.73 -28.41
C THR A 63 -3.53 21.09 -27.37
N ALA A 64 -4.65 21.63 -27.82
CA ALA A 64 -5.82 21.85 -26.98
C ALA A 64 -6.48 20.52 -26.61
N VAL A 65 -6.39 20.13 -25.35
CA VAL A 65 -7.02 18.91 -24.81
C VAL A 65 -8.46 19.14 -24.36
N TYR A 66 -8.83 20.40 -24.12
CA TYR A 66 -10.18 20.82 -23.77
C TYR A 66 -10.44 22.24 -24.27
N VAL A 67 -11.64 22.49 -24.80
CA VAL A 67 -12.09 23.81 -25.26
C VAL A 67 -13.55 24.02 -24.87
N GLU A 68 -13.85 25.18 -24.29
CA GLU A 68 -15.21 25.62 -23.98
C GLU A 68 -15.42 27.10 -24.32
N THR A 69 -16.69 27.51 -24.43
CA THR A 69 -17.08 28.91 -24.65
C THR A 69 -18.02 29.42 -23.57
N HIS A 70 -17.93 30.72 -23.31
CA HIS A 70 -18.74 31.46 -22.35
C HIS A 70 -19.18 32.80 -22.93
N THR A 71 -20.27 33.37 -22.41
CA THR A 71 -20.74 34.72 -22.73
C THR A 71 -21.00 35.55 -21.46
N PRO A 72 -19.97 35.83 -20.64
CA PRO A 72 -20.16 36.55 -19.38
C PRO A 72 -20.41 38.05 -19.61
N GLY A 73 -21.11 38.67 -18.67
CA GLY A 73 -21.21 40.12 -18.56
C GLY A 73 -20.03 40.72 -17.79
N THR A 74 -19.50 41.85 -18.25
CA THR A 74 -18.54 42.67 -17.51
C THR A 74 -19.26 43.55 -16.49
N ASN A 75 -18.62 43.86 -15.36
CA ASN A 75 -19.14 44.84 -14.40
C ASN A 75 -18.63 46.28 -14.69
N ALA A 76 -18.93 47.23 -13.81
CA ALA A 76 -18.51 48.63 -13.94
C ALA A 76 -16.98 48.84 -13.97
N ASN A 77 -16.20 47.85 -13.53
CA ASN A 77 -14.73 47.84 -13.58
C ASN A 77 -14.17 47.02 -14.74
N GLY A 78 -15.04 46.56 -15.66
CA GLY A 78 -14.68 45.67 -16.77
C GLY A 78 -14.32 44.24 -16.34
N LEU A 79 -14.64 43.86 -15.11
CA LEU A 79 -14.32 42.53 -14.57
C LEU A 79 -15.35 41.50 -15.03
N VAL A 80 -14.86 40.38 -15.54
CA VAL A 80 -15.63 39.14 -15.71
C VAL A 80 -15.29 38.15 -14.61
N THR A 81 -16.28 37.35 -14.20
CA THR A 81 -16.10 36.21 -13.28
C THR A 81 -16.82 35.00 -13.86
N LEU A 82 -16.11 33.87 -13.99
CA LEU A 82 -16.66 32.62 -14.52
C LEU A 82 -16.04 31.41 -13.83
N SER A 83 -16.65 30.24 -14.03
CA SER A 83 -16.09 28.94 -13.66
C SER A 83 -15.71 28.19 -14.94
N VAL A 84 -14.43 27.93 -15.14
CA VAL A 84 -13.95 27.10 -16.24
C VAL A 84 -14.35 25.65 -15.97
N GLY A 85 -14.83 24.94 -16.99
CA GLY A 85 -15.38 23.58 -16.89
C GLY A 85 -16.91 23.55 -16.84
N THR A 86 -17.58 24.72 -16.82
CA THR A 86 -19.05 24.83 -16.84
C THR A 86 -19.60 25.51 -18.08
N GLY A 87 -18.74 25.85 -19.05
CA GLY A 87 -19.13 26.50 -20.30
C GLY A 87 -19.74 25.53 -21.30
N THR A 88 -20.06 26.03 -22.49
CA THR A 88 -20.46 25.18 -23.60
C THR A 88 -19.21 24.52 -24.18
N VAL A 89 -19.12 23.19 -24.04
CA VAL A 89 -17.98 22.42 -24.52
C VAL A 89 -17.93 22.41 -26.05
N VAL A 90 -16.77 22.75 -26.60
CA VAL A 90 -16.47 22.67 -28.04
C VAL A 90 -15.67 21.41 -28.35
N THR A 91 -14.73 21.03 -27.47
CA THR A 91 -13.87 19.86 -27.67
C THR A 91 -13.38 19.31 -26.33
N GLY A 92 -13.26 17.98 -26.24
CA GLY A 92 -12.76 17.29 -25.05
C GLY A 92 -13.79 17.21 -23.91
N ALA A 93 -13.36 16.77 -22.73
CA ALA A 93 -14.15 16.82 -21.50
C ALA A 93 -13.24 17.23 -20.34
N PHE A 94 -13.69 18.15 -19.49
CA PHE A 94 -12.85 18.68 -18.40
C PHE A 94 -12.43 17.58 -17.41
N VAL A 95 -13.34 16.65 -17.12
CA VAL A 95 -13.12 15.49 -16.24
C VAL A 95 -12.10 14.48 -16.78
N SER A 96 -11.90 14.41 -18.11
CA SER A 96 -10.97 13.45 -18.71
C SER A 96 -9.55 13.99 -18.86
N ILE A 97 -9.28 15.22 -18.42
CA ILE A 97 -7.93 15.80 -18.44
C ILE A 97 -7.06 15.08 -17.41
N ASP A 98 -6.07 14.35 -17.88
CA ASP A 98 -5.05 13.75 -17.02
C ASP A 98 -4.05 14.82 -16.55
N TRP A 99 -4.37 15.47 -15.43
CA TRP A 99 -3.55 16.51 -14.82
C TRP A 99 -2.16 16.03 -14.36
N THR A 100 -1.86 14.72 -14.37
CA THR A 100 -0.54 14.18 -14.01
C THR A 100 0.50 14.35 -15.13
N ASN A 101 0.04 14.46 -16.39
CA ASN A 101 0.87 14.62 -17.58
C ASN A 101 1.18 16.09 -17.93
N GLY A 102 1.27 16.96 -16.91
CA GLY A 102 1.62 18.36 -17.08
C GLY A 102 3.00 18.59 -17.71
N PRO A 103 3.34 19.82 -18.10
CA PRO A 103 2.63 21.07 -17.78
C PRO A 103 1.39 21.32 -18.65
N TYR A 104 0.46 22.10 -18.10
CA TYR A 104 -0.75 22.55 -18.79
C TYR A 104 -0.79 24.08 -18.83
N PHE A 105 -1.39 24.63 -19.88
CA PHE A 105 -1.54 26.06 -20.10
C PHE A 105 -3.02 26.38 -20.32
N ILE A 106 -3.46 27.53 -19.84
CA ILE A 106 -4.79 28.08 -20.12
C ILE A 106 -4.65 29.19 -21.15
N LYS A 107 -5.33 29.00 -22.28
CA LYS A 107 -5.46 30.01 -23.33
C LYS A 107 -6.85 30.61 -23.27
N ILE A 108 -6.91 31.92 -23.26
CA ILE A 108 -8.13 32.71 -23.24
C ILE A 108 -8.18 33.51 -24.52
N GLU A 109 -9.34 33.50 -25.15
CA GLU A 109 -9.66 34.26 -26.35
C GLU A 109 -10.95 35.03 -26.06
N THR A 110 -10.99 36.33 -26.37
CA THR A 110 -12.11 37.22 -26.02
C THR A 110 -12.52 38.08 -27.20
N ASP A 111 -13.84 38.15 -27.41
CA ASP A 111 -14.53 39.05 -28.31
C ASP A 111 -15.27 40.10 -27.46
N PRO A 112 -14.76 41.34 -27.38
CA PRO A 112 -15.41 42.40 -26.62
C PRO A 112 -16.85 42.67 -27.04
N ALA A 113 -17.24 42.40 -28.29
CA ALA A 113 -18.57 42.66 -28.81
C ALA A 113 -19.59 41.54 -28.49
N GLY A 114 -19.17 40.48 -27.79
CA GLY A 114 -20.08 39.39 -27.40
C GLY A 114 -20.19 38.26 -28.42
N GLY A 115 -19.47 38.34 -29.55
CA GLY A 115 -19.52 37.36 -30.63
C GLY A 115 -18.46 36.25 -30.51
N THR A 116 -18.10 35.69 -31.67
CA THR A 116 -17.07 34.65 -31.82
C THR A 116 -15.82 35.13 -32.56
N SER A 117 -15.73 36.44 -32.83
CA SER A 117 -14.59 37.07 -33.48
C SER A 117 -13.56 37.47 -32.42
N TYR A 118 -12.88 36.48 -31.86
CA TYR A 118 -11.94 36.69 -30.76
C TYR A 118 -10.72 37.49 -31.22
N THR A 119 -10.61 38.74 -30.76
CA THR A 119 -9.52 39.66 -31.12
C THR A 119 -8.45 39.77 -30.03
N ILE A 120 -8.81 39.44 -28.78
CA ILE A 120 -7.91 39.46 -27.63
C ILE A 120 -7.54 38.02 -27.30
N SER A 121 -6.24 37.72 -27.15
CA SER A 121 -5.79 36.41 -26.69
C SER A 121 -4.63 36.50 -25.72
N GLY A 122 -4.65 35.63 -24.70
CA GLY A 122 -3.57 35.45 -23.74
C GLY A 122 -3.42 33.97 -23.38
N THR A 123 -2.19 33.53 -23.13
CA THR A 123 -1.90 32.16 -22.69
C THR A 123 -0.98 32.20 -21.48
N SER A 124 -1.34 31.46 -20.44
CA SER A 124 -0.58 31.39 -19.17
C SER A 124 -0.44 29.93 -18.73
N GLU A 125 0.64 29.60 -18.02
CA GLU A 125 0.81 28.28 -17.43
C GLU A 125 -0.14 28.07 -16.23
N LEU A 126 -0.74 26.89 -16.13
CA LEU A 126 -1.50 26.46 -14.96
C LEU A 126 -0.54 25.96 -13.89
N LEU A 127 -0.17 26.86 -12.99
CA LEU A 127 0.64 26.53 -11.82
C LEU A 127 -0.22 25.89 -10.73
N SER A 128 0.34 24.92 -10.01
CA SER A 128 -0.33 24.29 -8.87
C SER A 128 -0.54 25.30 -7.73
N VAL A 129 -1.77 25.39 -7.23
CA VAL A 129 -2.05 26.09 -5.98
C VAL A 129 -1.62 25.23 -4.76
N PRO A 130 -1.36 25.81 -3.58
CA PRO A 130 -0.90 25.05 -2.41
C PRO A 130 -1.77 23.84 -2.04
N TYR A 131 -3.10 23.93 -2.19
CA TYR A 131 -4.03 22.81 -1.96
C TYR A 131 -3.84 21.65 -2.95
N ALA A 132 -3.58 21.95 -4.22
CA ALA A 132 -3.31 20.94 -5.25
C ALA A 132 -1.95 20.24 -5.02
N LEU A 133 -0.96 20.97 -4.49
CA LEU A 133 0.35 20.40 -4.11
C LEU A 133 0.21 19.45 -2.91
N HIS A 134 -0.58 19.81 -1.89
CA HIS A 134 -0.86 18.94 -0.75
C HIS A 134 -1.65 17.68 -1.14
N ALA A 135 -2.55 17.74 -2.12
CA ALA A 135 -3.28 16.58 -2.62
C ALA A 135 -2.36 15.54 -3.32
N LYS A 136 -1.28 15.96 -4.00
CA LYS A 136 -0.27 15.06 -4.58
C LYS A 136 0.47 14.25 -3.50
N THR A 137 0.76 14.87 -2.37
CA THR A 137 1.38 14.19 -1.21
C THR A 137 0.44 13.14 -0.62
N ALA A 138 -0.87 13.42 -0.55
CA ALA A 138 -1.87 12.48 -0.06
C ALA A 138 -2.06 11.27 -1.00
N ALA A 139 -2.03 11.48 -2.32
CA ALA A 139 -2.08 10.38 -3.31
C ALA A 139 -0.86 9.44 -3.20
N THR A 140 0.31 9.98 -2.84
CA THR A 140 1.52 9.17 -2.60
C THR A 140 1.37 8.28 -1.36
N ALA A 141 0.65 8.74 -0.33
CA ALA A 141 0.34 7.95 0.86
C ALA A 141 -0.65 6.81 0.60
N THR A 142 -1.58 6.96 -0.35
CA THR A 142 -2.48 5.87 -0.76
C THR A 142 -1.81 4.76 -1.57
N THR A 143 -0.67 5.03 -2.22
CA THR A 143 0.18 3.99 -2.84
C THR A 143 1.05 3.22 -1.83
N ALA A 144 1.14 3.65 -0.58
CA ALA A 144 1.82 2.89 0.48
C ALA A 144 1.00 1.71 1.01
N THR A 145 -0.21 1.46 0.48
CA THR A 145 -1.02 0.27 0.80
C THR A 145 -0.64 -0.96 -0.04
N ALA A 146 0.40 -0.86 -0.87
CA ALA A 146 1.21 -2.00 -1.28
C ALA A 146 2.59 -1.94 -0.59
N ALA A 147 2.61 -1.80 0.74
CA ALA A 147 3.65 -2.48 1.49
C ALA A 147 3.56 -3.95 1.05
N GLY A 148 4.57 -4.41 0.28
CA GLY A 148 4.58 -5.72 -0.34
C GLY A 148 4.04 -6.78 0.62
N ALA A 149 3.18 -7.66 0.13
CA ALA A 149 2.55 -8.71 0.93
C ALA A 149 3.58 -9.23 1.94
N LEU A 150 3.30 -9.03 3.25
CA LEU A 150 4.22 -9.44 4.30
C LEU A 150 4.55 -10.90 4.06
N ALA A 151 5.80 -11.23 3.76
CA ALA A 151 6.20 -12.61 3.59
C ALA A 151 6.19 -13.26 4.98
N PHE A 152 5.24 -14.12 5.25
CA PHE A 152 5.16 -14.95 6.46
C PHE A 152 4.99 -16.45 6.13
N ALA A 153 5.41 -17.30 7.06
CA ALA A 153 5.20 -18.73 7.01
C ALA A 153 5.14 -19.34 8.42
N ASP A 154 4.30 -20.36 8.61
CA ASP A 154 4.30 -21.24 9.78
C ASP A 154 4.53 -22.69 9.32
N PHE A 155 5.58 -23.30 9.85
CA PHE A 155 5.94 -24.70 9.64
C PHE A 155 5.80 -25.43 10.97
N TYR A 156 5.21 -26.63 10.93
CA TYR A 156 4.97 -27.39 12.14
C TYR A 156 5.34 -28.87 12.01
N ALA A 157 5.45 -29.51 13.16
CA ALA A 157 5.61 -30.95 13.31
C ALA A 157 4.64 -31.48 14.37
N LEU A 158 4.16 -32.70 14.20
CA LEU A 158 3.40 -33.45 15.20
C LEU A 158 4.20 -34.69 15.57
N SER A 159 4.74 -34.71 16.78
CA SER A 159 5.56 -35.83 17.25
C SER A 159 4.69 -36.70 18.16
N PRO A 160 4.43 -37.99 17.86
CA PRO A 160 4.69 -38.73 16.61
C PRO A 160 3.68 -38.40 15.48
N PRO A 161 3.99 -38.73 14.21
CA PRO A 161 5.14 -39.51 13.75
C PRO A 161 6.42 -38.69 13.53
N ASP A 162 6.34 -37.36 13.54
CA ASP A 162 7.49 -36.51 13.26
C ASP A 162 8.52 -36.57 14.39
N ASN A 163 9.79 -36.28 14.06
CA ASN A 163 10.91 -36.27 15.00
C ASN A 163 11.02 -37.55 15.86
N ALA A 164 10.73 -38.74 15.29
CA ALA A 164 10.86 -40.02 15.99
C ALA A 164 12.31 -40.35 16.41
N ALA A 165 13.29 -39.83 15.69
CA ALA A 165 14.70 -39.90 16.05
C ALA A 165 15.13 -38.67 16.85
N THR A 166 16.12 -38.84 17.72
CA THR A 166 16.71 -37.71 18.47
C THR A 166 17.46 -36.74 17.53
N VAL A 167 17.46 -35.46 17.88
CA VAL A 167 18.18 -34.39 17.19
C VAL A 167 19.58 -34.27 17.79
N ALA A 168 20.58 -34.87 17.14
CA ALA A 168 21.98 -34.82 17.57
C ALA A 168 22.54 -33.38 17.56
N PRO A 169 23.62 -33.08 18.32
CA PRO A 169 24.32 -31.80 18.24
C PRO A 169 24.69 -31.46 16.80
N GLY A 170 24.37 -30.24 16.37
CA GLY A 170 24.60 -29.75 15.01
C GLY A 170 23.49 -30.10 14.01
N ASN A 171 22.56 -30.99 14.36
CA ASN A 171 21.42 -31.33 13.50
C ASN A 171 20.21 -30.42 13.75
N ALA A 172 19.36 -30.30 12.73
CA ALA A 172 18.15 -29.50 12.75
C ALA A 172 16.92 -30.27 13.25
N VAL A 173 16.01 -29.54 13.88
CA VAL A 173 14.67 -30.01 14.20
C VAL A 173 13.85 -30.10 12.90
N SER A 174 13.02 -31.13 12.77
CA SER A 174 12.19 -31.35 11.58
C SER A 174 10.82 -30.69 11.73
N PHE A 175 10.38 -29.93 10.73
CA PHE A 175 9.03 -29.37 10.55
C PHE A 175 8.47 -29.74 9.16
N PRO A 176 7.97 -30.98 8.99
CA PRO A 176 7.58 -31.52 7.70
C PRO A 176 6.23 -30.99 7.17
N GLN A 177 5.46 -30.27 7.99
CA GLN A 177 4.14 -29.77 7.62
C GLN A 177 4.14 -28.25 7.38
N ASN A 178 3.42 -27.82 6.35
CA ASN A 178 3.10 -26.40 6.11
C ASN A 178 1.75 -26.10 6.77
N SER A 179 1.69 -25.05 7.59
CA SER A 179 0.44 -24.43 8.00
C SER A 179 0.09 -23.36 6.95
N VAL A 180 0.15 -22.09 7.31
CA VAL A 180 -0.02 -20.97 6.38
C VAL A 180 1.34 -20.50 5.87
N VAL A 181 1.51 -20.42 4.55
CA VAL A 181 2.74 -19.99 3.89
C VAL A 181 2.40 -18.99 2.80
N SER A 182 3.10 -17.86 2.77
CA SER A 182 3.00 -16.83 1.72
C SER A 182 4.22 -16.88 0.78
N GLU A 183 4.21 -16.06 -0.27
CA GLU A 183 5.38 -15.94 -1.16
C GLU A 183 6.60 -15.37 -0.39
N GLY A 184 7.81 -15.83 -0.74
CA GLY A 184 9.08 -15.32 -0.20
C GLY A 184 9.70 -16.13 0.94
N ILE A 185 8.94 -17.01 1.61
CA ILE A 185 9.47 -17.97 2.59
C ILE A 185 8.98 -19.38 2.21
N GLN A 186 9.90 -20.32 2.02
CA GLN A 186 9.56 -21.65 1.50
C GLN A 186 10.29 -22.75 2.26
N ARG A 187 9.69 -23.93 2.39
CA ARG A 187 10.40 -25.11 2.89
C ARG A 187 11.16 -25.77 1.75
N VAL A 188 12.47 -25.96 1.91
CA VAL A 188 13.33 -26.68 0.94
C VAL A 188 13.27 -28.18 1.22
N ASP A 189 13.43 -28.54 2.48
CA ASP A 189 13.30 -29.90 3.02
C ASP A 189 12.74 -29.80 4.45
N ASN A 190 12.52 -30.93 5.11
CA ASN A 190 11.89 -30.94 6.44
C ASN A 190 12.65 -30.14 7.52
N ASN A 191 13.90 -29.77 7.27
CA ASN A 191 14.81 -29.14 8.23
C ASN A 191 15.29 -27.75 7.80
N THR A 192 15.09 -27.37 6.53
CA THR A 192 15.67 -26.18 5.92
C THR A 192 14.60 -25.32 5.25
N PHE A 193 14.62 -24.04 5.56
CA PHE A 193 13.67 -23.04 5.06
C PHE A 193 14.41 -21.96 4.29
N LEU A 194 13.93 -21.61 3.11
CA LEU A 194 14.48 -20.59 2.25
C LEU A 194 13.81 -19.24 2.55
N LEU A 195 14.65 -18.24 2.79
CA LEU A 195 14.29 -16.82 2.86
C LEU A 195 14.73 -16.19 1.53
N ASN A 196 13.79 -15.96 0.63
CA ASN A 196 14.09 -15.61 -0.77
C ASN A 196 14.68 -14.21 -0.93
N ASP A 197 14.35 -13.30 -0.02
CA ASP A 197 14.74 -11.91 -0.14
C ASP A 197 15.74 -11.51 0.95
N PRO A 198 16.58 -10.49 0.69
CA PRO A 198 17.21 -9.75 1.77
C PRO A 198 16.14 -9.07 2.64
N GLY A 199 16.43 -8.90 3.93
CA GLY A 199 15.54 -8.21 4.84
C GLY A 199 15.74 -8.55 6.30
N ILE A 200 14.87 -8.00 7.15
CA ILE A 200 14.76 -8.42 8.55
C ILE A 200 13.57 -9.36 8.69
N TYR A 201 13.82 -10.49 9.33
CA TYR A 201 12.84 -11.52 9.65
C TYR A 201 12.69 -11.64 11.16
N GLN A 202 11.45 -11.62 11.67
CA GLN A 202 11.16 -12.16 12.98
C GLN A 202 10.96 -13.66 12.86
N VAL A 203 11.73 -14.43 13.62
CA VAL A 203 11.63 -15.88 13.68
C VAL A 203 11.23 -16.26 15.10
N SER A 204 10.09 -16.92 15.23
CA SER A 204 9.58 -17.47 16.49
C SER A 204 9.51 -18.98 16.39
N PHE A 205 9.85 -19.68 17.47
CA PHE A 205 9.73 -21.13 17.52
C PHE A 205 9.35 -21.65 18.89
N GLN A 206 8.76 -22.83 18.90
CA GLN A 206 8.38 -23.57 20.10
C GLN A 206 8.60 -25.05 19.85
N VAL A 207 9.39 -25.69 20.71
CA VAL A 207 9.69 -27.12 20.62
C VAL A 207 9.70 -27.71 22.02
N SER A 208 8.87 -28.72 22.28
CA SER A 208 8.95 -29.48 23.53
C SER A 208 10.04 -30.55 23.41
N VAL A 209 10.94 -30.64 24.39
CA VAL A 209 11.98 -31.70 24.43
C VAL A 209 11.90 -32.51 25.73
N MET A 210 12.64 -33.61 25.90
CA MET A 210 12.57 -34.44 27.14
C MET A 210 13.72 -34.18 28.13
N GLU A 211 14.93 -33.89 27.64
CA GLU A 211 16.12 -33.61 28.47
C GLU A 211 16.53 -32.12 28.49
N ALA A 212 17.47 -31.76 29.36
CA ALA A 212 18.08 -30.43 29.35
C ALA A 212 18.68 -30.14 27.96
N GLY A 213 18.57 -28.91 27.48
CA GLY A 213 18.98 -28.62 26.11
C GLY A 213 18.78 -27.18 25.67
N GLN A 214 19.28 -26.90 24.47
CA GLN A 214 19.22 -25.60 23.83
C GLN A 214 18.83 -25.76 22.35
N LEU A 215 18.25 -24.71 21.79
CA LEU A 215 18.03 -24.55 20.36
C LEU A 215 18.59 -23.21 19.90
N VAL A 216 19.05 -23.18 18.66
CA VAL A 216 19.65 -21.99 18.02
C VAL A 216 19.17 -21.87 16.58
N LEU A 217 19.00 -20.64 16.11
CA LEU A 217 18.78 -20.37 14.70
C LEU A 217 20.10 -20.39 13.95
N ASN A 218 20.11 -20.98 12.77
CA ASN A 218 21.25 -21.06 11.88
C ASN A 218 20.90 -20.41 10.54
N ILE A 219 21.75 -19.50 10.08
CA ILE A 219 21.63 -18.89 8.75
C ILE A 219 22.84 -19.29 7.91
N ASN A 220 22.58 -19.86 6.73
CA ASN A 220 23.61 -20.23 5.75
C ASN A 220 24.74 -21.09 6.35
N GLY A 221 24.39 -22.00 7.26
CA GLY A 221 25.35 -22.89 7.93
C GLY A 221 25.97 -22.31 9.21
N VAL A 222 25.71 -21.05 9.56
CA VAL A 222 26.26 -20.36 10.74
C VAL A 222 25.24 -20.23 11.86
N ASP A 223 25.54 -20.76 13.05
CA ASP A 223 24.70 -20.63 14.24
C ASP A 223 24.73 -19.17 14.75
N LEU A 224 23.56 -18.59 14.97
CA LEU A 224 23.39 -17.23 15.48
C LEU A 224 23.35 -17.24 17.01
N ALA A 225 24.50 -17.02 17.66
CA ALA A 225 24.65 -17.16 19.12
C ALA A 225 23.64 -16.35 19.96
N TYR A 226 23.20 -15.18 19.47
CA TYR A 226 22.22 -14.34 20.17
C TYR A 226 20.79 -14.91 20.17
N THR A 227 20.55 -15.99 19.42
CA THR A 227 19.24 -16.66 19.29
C THR A 227 19.13 -17.92 20.15
N VAL A 228 20.19 -18.25 20.89
CA VAL A 228 20.23 -19.46 21.73
C VAL A 228 19.24 -19.32 22.88
N VAL A 229 18.29 -20.25 22.95
CA VAL A 229 17.38 -20.43 24.07
C VAL A 229 17.44 -21.87 24.53
N GLY A 230 17.20 -22.09 25.82
CA GLY A 230 17.26 -23.44 26.36
C GLY A 230 16.57 -23.56 27.69
N ARG A 231 16.76 -24.74 28.27
CA ARG A 231 16.16 -25.13 29.54
C ARG A 231 17.08 -26.06 30.31
N ALA A 232 16.97 -26.04 31.63
CA ALA A 232 17.85 -26.78 32.52
C ALA A 232 17.38 -28.20 32.86
N THR A 233 16.07 -28.46 33.01
CA THR A 233 15.53 -29.78 33.39
C THR A 233 14.06 -29.94 33.01
N GLY A 234 13.59 -31.19 32.90
CA GLY A 234 12.17 -31.57 32.80
C GLY A 234 11.56 -31.40 31.41
N THR A 235 10.48 -32.14 31.14
CA THR A 235 9.74 -32.08 29.86
C THR A 235 8.89 -30.80 29.77
N SER A 236 9.48 -29.73 29.24
CA SER A 236 8.87 -28.42 28.96
C SER A 236 9.14 -27.90 27.54
N GLN A 237 8.65 -26.72 27.19
CA GLN A 237 8.94 -26.11 25.89
C GLN A 237 10.24 -25.31 25.94
N ILE A 238 11.02 -25.39 24.86
CA ILE A 238 12.00 -24.37 24.49
C ILE A 238 11.30 -23.42 23.52
N VAL A 239 11.17 -22.16 23.91
CA VAL A 239 10.51 -21.11 23.13
C VAL A 239 11.51 -20.01 22.86
N GLY A 240 11.59 -19.56 21.61
CA GLY A 240 12.49 -18.50 21.19
C GLY A 240 11.80 -17.54 20.22
N MET A 241 12.24 -16.29 20.25
CA MET A 241 11.91 -15.28 19.25
C MET A 241 13.15 -14.42 19.02
N ALA A 242 13.53 -14.22 17.77
CA ALA A 242 14.66 -13.39 17.40
C ALA A 242 14.41 -12.63 16.11
N LEU A 243 15.10 -11.50 15.95
CA LEU A 243 15.22 -10.80 14.68
C LEU A 243 16.47 -11.29 13.96
N VAL A 244 16.35 -11.62 12.69
CA VAL A 244 17.41 -12.14 11.84
C VAL A 244 17.49 -11.29 10.59
N GLU A 245 18.67 -10.75 10.29
CA GLU A 245 18.92 -9.98 9.08
C GLU A 245 19.58 -10.86 8.02
N THR A 246 19.06 -10.81 6.79
CA THR A 246 19.63 -11.48 5.62
C THR A 246 20.02 -10.45 4.57
N ILE A 247 21.14 -10.69 3.90
CA ILE A 247 21.67 -9.82 2.83
C ILE A 247 21.37 -10.34 1.41
N GLY A 248 20.63 -11.44 1.30
CA GLY A 248 20.22 -12.08 0.06
C GLY A 248 19.54 -13.42 0.34
N PHE A 249 19.40 -14.26 -0.71
CA PHE A 249 18.88 -15.62 -0.60
C PHE A 249 19.60 -16.38 0.52
N SER A 250 18.84 -16.79 1.55
CA SER A 250 19.41 -17.38 2.76
C SER A 250 18.63 -18.61 3.20
N THR A 251 19.33 -19.63 3.66
CA THR A 251 18.73 -20.80 4.30
C THR A 251 18.69 -20.63 5.81
N LEU A 252 17.54 -20.87 6.40
CA LEU A 252 17.30 -20.88 7.84
C LEU A 252 17.07 -22.32 8.33
N GLN A 253 17.66 -22.66 9.48
CA GLN A 253 17.39 -23.88 10.22
C GLN A 253 17.22 -23.56 11.71
N LEU A 254 16.41 -24.36 12.42
CA LEU A 254 16.39 -24.40 13.88
C LEU A 254 17.10 -25.68 14.33
N ARG A 255 18.16 -25.55 15.13
CA ARG A 255 19.09 -26.65 15.40
C ARG A 255 19.35 -26.86 16.88
N ASN A 256 19.71 -28.10 17.22
CA ASN A 256 20.48 -28.37 18.43
C ASN A 256 21.90 -27.80 18.19
N PRO A 257 22.40 -26.85 19.01
CA PRO A 257 23.71 -26.24 18.79
C PRO A 257 24.81 -27.26 18.55
N ALA A 258 25.75 -26.98 17.65
CA ALA A 258 26.85 -27.91 17.36
C ALA A 258 27.76 -28.18 18.58
N VAL A 259 27.80 -27.23 19.51
CA VAL A 259 28.56 -27.31 20.77
C VAL A 259 27.79 -28.00 21.91
N SER A 260 26.58 -28.51 21.65
CA SER A 260 25.78 -29.21 22.66
C SER A 260 26.39 -30.55 23.06
N PHE A 261 26.17 -30.96 24.31
CA PHE A 261 26.70 -32.20 24.88
C PHE A 261 25.84 -33.44 24.63
N SER A 262 24.56 -33.28 24.27
CA SER A 262 23.61 -34.39 24.10
C SER A 262 22.64 -34.17 22.96
N SER A 263 22.13 -35.26 22.40
CA SER A 263 20.99 -35.25 21.49
C SER A 263 19.71 -34.84 22.22
N LEU A 264 18.78 -34.22 21.50
CA LEU A 264 17.47 -33.82 22.02
C LEU A 264 16.38 -34.77 21.51
N THR A 265 15.58 -35.29 22.43
CA THR A 265 14.36 -36.03 22.13
C THR A 265 13.21 -35.03 22.09
N ILE A 266 12.59 -34.86 20.92
CA ILE A 266 11.36 -34.06 20.80
C ILE A 266 10.24 -34.80 21.52
N THR A 267 9.54 -34.14 22.43
CA THR A 267 8.53 -34.78 23.28
C THR A 267 7.39 -35.33 22.42
N PRO A 268 7.10 -36.64 22.43
CA PRO A 268 6.00 -37.20 21.66
C PRO A 268 4.65 -36.95 22.32
N LEU A 269 4.51 -37.29 23.60
CA LEU A 269 3.27 -37.18 24.35
C LEU A 269 3.55 -36.47 25.68
N ALA A 270 3.27 -35.17 25.76
CA ALA A 270 3.51 -34.36 26.97
C ALA A 270 2.43 -34.60 28.04
N GLY A 271 2.29 -35.84 28.50
CA GLY A 271 1.29 -36.23 29.51
C GLY A 271 -0.14 -36.41 28.99
N GLY A 272 -0.36 -36.30 27.67
CA GLY A 272 -1.62 -36.58 26.99
C GLY A 272 -1.54 -37.77 26.04
N VAL A 273 -2.60 -37.97 25.23
CA VAL A 273 -2.67 -39.04 24.21
C VAL A 273 -2.46 -38.54 22.78
N ASN A 274 -2.44 -37.21 22.59
CA ASN A 274 -2.27 -36.59 21.28
C ASN A 274 -0.79 -36.18 21.07
N PRO A 275 -0.28 -36.29 19.82
CA PRO A 275 1.04 -35.78 19.45
C PRO A 275 1.26 -34.33 19.85
N VAL A 276 2.44 -34.03 20.38
CA VAL A 276 2.82 -32.66 20.73
C VAL A 276 3.25 -31.91 19.48
N SER A 277 2.77 -30.68 19.32
CA SER A 277 3.18 -29.81 18.23
C SER A 277 4.49 -29.09 18.52
N ALA A 278 5.27 -28.88 17.47
CA ALA A 278 6.36 -27.92 17.41
C ALA A 278 6.08 -26.96 16.26
N HIS A 279 6.41 -25.67 16.42
CA HIS A 279 6.18 -24.63 15.42
C HIS A 279 7.43 -23.81 15.15
N LEU A 280 7.58 -23.39 13.90
CA LEU A 280 8.54 -22.40 13.41
C LEU A 280 7.79 -21.38 12.56
N VAL A 281 7.61 -20.19 13.12
CA VAL A 281 6.92 -19.06 12.49
C VAL A 281 7.95 -18.03 12.06
N ILE A 282 7.87 -17.60 10.80
CA ILE A 282 8.80 -16.66 10.20
C ILE A 282 7.98 -15.53 9.57
N THR A 283 8.32 -14.28 9.87
CA THR A 283 7.68 -13.09 9.30
C THR A 283 8.73 -12.09 8.86
N LYS A 284 8.74 -11.72 7.58
CA LYS A 284 9.54 -10.63 7.04
C LYS A 284 8.93 -9.29 7.48
N LEU A 285 9.76 -8.45 8.07
CA LEU A 285 9.37 -7.13 8.59
C LEU A 285 9.71 -5.98 7.63
N ARG A 286 10.80 -6.12 6.87
CA ARG A 286 11.25 -5.17 5.83
C ARG A 286 12.27 -5.82 4.92
#